data_AF-A0A914Z4R9-F1
#
_entry.id   AF-A0A914Z4R9-F1
#
_cell.length_a   1.000
_cell.length_b   1.000
_cell.length_c   1.000
_cell.angle_alpha   90.00
_cell.angle_beta   90.00
_cell.angle_gamma   90.00
#
_symmetry.space_group_name_H-M   'P 1'
#
loop_
_entity.id
_entity.type
_entity.pdbx_description
1 polymer ?
#
loop_
_entity_poly.entity_id
_entity_poly.type
_entity_poly.pdbx_seq_one_letter_code
_entity_poly.pdbx_strand_id
1 'polypeptide(L)'
;MNHQFLCFIFATLCIIALGIDPKLYLVTVGTERTDGLIRLEKTAKSYGHDLHILGMGEKWSGGSMKGLGGGQKVRLLREHLIDETLPENTVILFVDAYDVIITATPETILRRFLTEFPDARILFGAEPYCWPDQTLAPKYPLVTFGERFLNSGLFMGFVPEILKLLEFGADIYDFDDDQLFYTKLYLDETKRADLKMSLDPLALIFQNLNGAISNVNIEYDQNDNAVLYNHDYNTHPVIIHGNGPSKITLNYLENYLANAYNKVNGCQRCKGQR
;
A
#
# COMPACT_ATOMS: atom_id res chain seq x y z
N MET A 1 -19.90 -33.42 -1.55
CA MET A 1 -18.64 -32.66 -1.71
C MET A 1 -18.78 -31.78 -2.94
N ASN A 2 -18.85 -30.46 -2.75
CA ASN A 2 -19.25 -29.53 -3.80
C ASN A 2 -18.19 -29.45 -4.92
N HIS A 3 -18.60 -29.71 -6.15
CA HIS A 3 -17.79 -29.58 -7.37
C HIS A 3 -17.18 -28.16 -7.53
N GLN A 4 -17.84 -27.12 -7.01
CA GLN A 4 -17.30 -25.76 -7.00
C GLN A 4 -16.03 -25.62 -6.14
N PHE A 5 -15.96 -26.29 -4.98
CA PHE A 5 -14.78 -26.21 -4.10
C PHE A 5 -13.56 -26.91 -4.71
N LEU A 6 -13.78 -28.01 -5.44
CA LEU A 6 -12.72 -28.70 -6.17
C LEU A 6 -12.19 -27.86 -7.36
N CYS A 7 -13.08 -27.14 -8.06
CA CYS A 7 -12.68 -26.27 -9.17
C CYS A 7 -11.82 -25.08 -8.73
N PHE A 8 -12.11 -24.48 -7.57
CA PHE A 8 -11.30 -23.38 -7.04
C PHE A 8 -9.89 -23.82 -6.67
N ILE A 9 -9.76 -24.96 -5.97
CA ILE A 9 -8.46 -25.52 -5.62
C ILE A 9 -7.64 -25.87 -6.87
N PHE A 10 -8.28 -26.42 -7.91
CA PHE A 10 -7.61 -26.70 -9.19
C PHE A 10 -7.21 -25.44 -9.96
N ALA A 11 -7.97 -24.35 -9.89
CA ALA A 11 -7.60 -23.10 -10.56
C ALA A 11 -6.38 -22.42 -9.89
N THR A 12 -6.30 -22.42 -8.56
CA THR A 12 -5.11 -21.91 -7.84
C THR A 12 -3.89 -22.80 -8.05
N LEU A 13 -4.06 -24.12 -8.10
CA LEU A 13 -2.97 -25.08 -8.40
C LEU A 13 -2.49 -25.02 -9.86
N CYS A 14 -3.36 -24.65 -10.81
CA CYS A 14 -2.99 -24.58 -12.23
C CYS A 14 -2.18 -23.32 -12.58
N ILE A 15 -2.39 -22.21 -11.86
CA ILE A 15 -1.56 -21.00 -11.99
C ILE A 15 -0.13 -21.26 -11.51
N ILE A 16 0.02 -21.98 -10.40
CA ILE A 16 1.32 -22.38 -9.83
C ILE A 16 2.11 -23.28 -10.80
N ALA A 17 1.44 -24.05 -11.65
CA ALA A 17 2.07 -25.00 -12.57
C ALA A 17 2.61 -24.38 -13.88
N LEU A 18 2.28 -23.11 -14.19
CA LEU A 18 2.60 -22.49 -15.48
C LEU A 18 3.78 -21.51 -15.45
N GLY A 19 4.37 -21.21 -14.28
CA GLY A 19 5.54 -20.34 -14.18
C GLY A 19 5.29 -18.87 -14.55
N ILE A 20 4.04 -18.43 -14.51
CA ILE A 20 3.61 -17.03 -14.75
C ILE A 20 3.20 -16.42 -13.41
N ASP A 21 4.03 -16.59 -12.37
CA ASP A 21 3.78 -15.92 -11.10
C ASP A 21 4.04 -14.41 -11.30
N PRO A 22 3.04 -13.55 -10.98
CA PRO A 22 3.24 -12.12 -11.07
C PRO A 22 4.39 -11.71 -10.15
N LYS A 23 5.20 -10.74 -10.60
CA LYS A 23 6.26 -10.14 -9.78
C LYS A 23 5.72 -8.89 -9.10
N LEU A 24 6.26 -8.56 -7.93
CA LEU A 24 5.95 -7.31 -7.23
C LEU A 24 7.06 -6.28 -7.51
N TYR A 25 6.69 -5.12 -8.02
CA TYR A 25 7.60 -3.99 -8.22
C TYR A 25 7.28 -2.91 -7.17
N LEU A 26 8.09 -2.86 -6.11
CA LEU A 26 7.90 -1.90 -5.03
C LEU A 26 8.56 -0.56 -5.38
N VAL A 27 7.77 0.51 -5.34
CA VAL A 27 8.20 1.86 -5.71
C VAL A 27 7.67 2.90 -4.72
N THR A 28 8.47 3.94 -4.49
CA THR A 28 8.13 5.07 -3.61
C THR A 28 8.67 6.37 -4.21
N VAL A 29 8.13 7.51 -3.79
CA VAL A 29 8.70 8.83 -4.09
C VAL A 29 9.29 9.42 -2.81
N GLY A 30 10.56 9.81 -2.85
CA GLY A 30 11.26 10.44 -1.73
C GLY A 30 12.42 11.29 -2.22
N THR A 31 12.35 12.60 -1.97
CA THR A 31 13.33 13.57 -2.48
C THR A 31 14.56 13.74 -1.60
N GLU A 32 14.43 13.42 -0.32
CA GLU A 32 15.48 13.54 0.69
C GLU A 32 15.71 12.24 1.46
N ARG A 33 16.94 12.07 1.95
CA ARG A 33 17.37 10.94 2.77
C ARG A 33 16.98 11.14 4.25
N THR A 34 15.71 10.93 4.56
CA THR A 34 15.17 11.06 5.93
C THR A 34 15.24 9.74 6.70
N ASP A 35 15.13 9.80 8.03
CA ASP A 35 15.00 8.61 8.89
C ASP A 35 13.78 7.75 8.49
N GLY A 36 12.70 8.40 8.06
CA GLY A 36 11.49 7.73 7.58
C GLY A 36 11.73 6.91 6.31
N LEU A 37 12.48 7.44 5.35
CA LEU A 37 12.86 6.69 4.15
C LEU A 37 13.83 5.55 4.48
N ILE A 38 14.81 5.80 5.35
CA ILE A 38 15.74 4.77 5.82
C ILE A 38 14.98 3.62 6.50
N ARG A 39 13.93 3.93 7.27
CA ARG A 39 13.02 2.93 7.83
C ARG A 39 12.34 2.12 6.74
N LEU A 40 11.73 2.75 5.74
CA LEU A 40 11.07 2.04 4.65
C LEU A 40 12.06 1.08 3.96
N GLU A 41 13.23 1.56 3.56
CA GLU A 41 14.28 0.74 2.96
C GLU A 41 14.68 -0.45 3.84
N LYS A 42 14.90 -0.21 5.13
CA LYS A 42 15.29 -1.26 6.08
C LYS A 42 14.22 -2.33 6.21
N THR A 43 12.96 -1.92 6.31
CA THR A 43 11.84 -2.86 6.47
C THR A 43 11.57 -3.62 5.18
N ALA A 44 11.57 -2.94 4.03
CA ALA A 44 11.51 -3.54 2.69
C ALA A 44 12.61 -4.60 2.49
N LYS A 45 13.88 -4.24 2.75
CA LYS A 45 15.03 -5.15 2.64
C LYS A 45 14.92 -6.35 3.58
N SER A 46 14.39 -6.16 4.80
CA SER A 46 14.22 -7.25 5.77
C SER A 46 13.23 -8.33 5.31
N TYR A 47 12.37 -8.02 4.34
CA TYR A 47 11.43 -8.95 3.72
C TYR A 47 11.74 -9.26 2.26
N GLY A 48 12.94 -8.93 1.78
CA GLY A 48 13.40 -9.31 0.45
C GLY A 48 12.82 -8.47 -0.69
N HIS A 49 12.36 -7.25 -0.42
CA HIS A 49 11.93 -6.33 -1.47
C HIS A 49 13.12 -5.59 -2.07
N ASP A 50 13.03 -5.32 -3.38
CA ASP A 50 13.84 -4.32 -4.07
C ASP A 50 13.03 -3.02 -4.18
N LEU A 51 13.45 -1.99 -3.46
CA LEU A 51 12.73 -0.72 -3.35
C LEU A 51 13.28 0.30 -4.35
N HIS A 52 12.43 0.73 -5.27
CA HIS A 52 12.74 1.78 -6.24
C HIS A 52 12.35 3.15 -5.68
N ILE A 53 13.33 4.02 -5.46
CA ILE A 53 13.12 5.35 -4.86
C ILE A 53 13.22 6.40 -5.96
N LEU A 54 12.11 7.11 -6.20
CA LEU A 54 12.00 8.14 -7.22
C LEU A 54 12.22 9.54 -6.63
N GLY A 55 12.81 10.42 -7.43
CA GLY A 55 12.98 11.85 -7.10
C GLY A 55 14.13 12.16 -6.13
N MET A 56 14.99 11.20 -5.78
CA MET A 56 16.09 11.41 -4.82
C MET A 56 17.01 12.56 -5.26
N GLY A 57 17.16 13.58 -4.42
CA GLY A 57 17.95 14.78 -4.71
C GLY A 57 17.21 15.85 -5.51
N GLU A 58 16.00 15.59 -5.99
CA GLU A 58 15.17 16.60 -6.64
C GLU A 58 14.56 17.58 -5.62
N LYS A 59 14.25 18.80 -6.07
CA LYS A 59 13.51 19.75 -5.24
C LYS A 59 12.06 19.30 -5.10
N TRP A 60 11.59 19.21 -3.86
CA TRP A 60 10.18 19.01 -3.59
C TRP A 60 9.36 20.27 -3.95
N SER A 61 8.41 20.10 -4.86
CA SER A 61 7.45 21.09 -5.33
C SER A 61 6.00 20.68 -5.02
N GLY A 62 5.79 19.53 -4.37
CA GLY A 62 4.45 18.99 -4.06
C GLY A 62 3.72 19.61 -2.87
N GLY A 63 3.99 20.87 -2.55
CA GLY A 63 3.33 21.58 -1.46
C GLY A 63 3.83 21.16 -0.07
N SER A 64 3.05 21.47 0.99
CA SER A 64 3.51 21.27 2.38
C SER A 64 3.22 19.89 2.96
N MET A 65 2.42 19.05 2.27
CA MET A 65 1.86 17.79 2.76
C MET A 65 1.09 17.88 4.10
N LYS A 66 0.88 19.08 4.64
CA LYS A 66 -0.01 19.38 5.78
C LYS A 66 -1.44 19.72 5.33
N GLY A 67 -1.64 19.83 4.03
CA GLY A 67 -2.89 20.12 3.33
C GLY A 67 -2.78 19.56 1.91
N LEU A 68 -3.44 20.20 0.95
CA LEU A 68 -3.37 19.78 -0.45
C LEU A 68 -1.92 19.72 -0.97
N GLY A 69 -1.60 18.67 -1.73
CA GLY A 69 -0.30 18.51 -2.39
C GLY A 69 0.02 17.07 -2.79
N GLY A 70 1.22 16.85 -3.29
CA GLY A 70 1.69 15.51 -3.65
C GLY A 70 1.56 15.13 -5.12
N GLY A 71 1.02 15.98 -5.98
CA GLY A 71 0.93 15.77 -7.43
C GLY A 71 2.28 15.45 -8.09
N GLN A 72 3.38 15.97 -7.54
CA GLN A 72 4.75 15.61 -7.95
C GLN A 72 5.00 14.10 -7.87
N LYS A 73 4.41 13.39 -6.89
CA LYS A 73 4.52 11.93 -6.79
C LYS A 73 3.87 11.24 -7.99
N VAL A 74 2.69 11.70 -8.40
CA VAL A 74 1.96 11.16 -9.55
C VAL A 74 2.76 11.37 -10.83
N ARG A 75 3.32 12.57 -11.03
CA ARG A 75 4.18 12.87 -12.19
C ARG A 75 5.43 11.98 -12.21
N LEU A 76 6.19 11.93 -11.11
CA LEU A 76 7.43 11.15 -11.03
C LEU A 76 7.16 9.65 -11.24
N LEU A 77 6.09 9.12 -10.64
CA LEU A 77 5.70 7.73 -10.85
C LEU A 77 5.33 7.45 -12.31
N ARG A 78 4.58 8.36 -12.95
CA ARG A 78 4.22 8.23 -14.37
C ARG A 78 5.45 8.23 -15.27
N GLU A 79 6.32 9.24 -15.11
CA GLU A 79 7.54 9.38 -15.92
C GLU A 79 8.41 8.13 -15.79
N HIS A 80 8.62 7.67 -14.56
CA HIS A 80 9.39 6.45 -14.29
C HIS A 80 8.79 5.21 -14.96
N LEU A 81 7.49 4.95 -14.78
CA LEU A 81 6.86 3.73 -15.30
C LEU A 81 6.70 3.72 -16.82
N ILE A 82 6.69 4.87 -17.49
CA ILE A 82 6.70 4.95 -18.97
C ILE A 82 8.06 4.50 -19.53
N ASP A 83 9.14 4.82 -18.83
CA ASP A 83 10.51 4.48 -19.27
C ASP A 83 10.89 3.03 -18.90
N GLU A 84 10.22 2.44 -17.91
CA GLU A 84 10.45 1.07 -17.47
C GLU A 84 9.81 0.02 -18.42
N THR A 85 10.56 -1.03 -18.76
CA THR A 85 10.05 -2.16 -19.55
C THR A 85 9.62 -3.31 -18.62
N LEU A 86 8.52 -3.13 -17.91
CA LEU A 86 7.97 -4.15 -17.00
C LEU A 86 7.02 -5.11 -17.74
N PRO A 87 7.08 -6.43 -17.47
CA PRO A 87 6.08 -7.37 -17.96
C PRO A 87 4.67 -6.98 -17.53
N GLU A 88 3.67 -7.15 -18.40
CA GLU A 88 2.29 -6.75 -18.14
C GLU A 88 1.66 -7.41 -16.88
N ASN A 89 2.09 -8.64 -16.55
CA ASN A 89 1.62 -9.35 -15.36
C ASN A 89 2.35 -8.92 -14.07
N THR A 90 3.28 -7.96 -14.13
CA THR A 90 3.90 -7.37 -12.94
C THR A 90 2.87 -6.53 -12.20
N VAL A 91 2.88 -6.63 -10.88
CA VAL A 91 2.08 -5.80 -9.99
C VAL A 91 2.97 -4.71 -9.41
N ILE A 92 2.66 -3.46 -9.70
CA ILE A 92 3.26 -2.30 -9.05
C ILE A 92 2.67 -2.19 -7.65
N LEU A 93 3.51 -1.97 -6.65
CA LEU A 93 3.11 -1.53 -5.32
C LEU A 93 3.74 -0.16 -5.07
N PHE A 94 2.89 0.87 -5.05
CA PHE A 94 3.28 2.20 -4.63
C PHE A 94 3.01 2.36 -3.13
N VAL A 95 3.99 2.94 -2.43
CA VAL A 95 3.83 3.37 -1.05
C VAL A 95 4.42 4.77 -0.86
N ASP A 96 3.89 5.53 0.10
CA ASP A 96 4.53 6.73 0.59
C ASP A 96 5.87 6.40 1.28
N ALA A 97 6.84 7.31 1.18
CA ALA A 97 8.20 7.03 1.63
C ALA A 97 8.36 7.13 3.15
N TYR A 98 7.95 8.26 3.72
CA TYR A 98 8.49 8.72 5.01
C TYR A 98 7.80 8.14 6.23
N ASP A 99 6.66 7.50 6.06
CA ASP A 99 5.82 7.01 7.13
C ASP A 99 5.15 5.68 6.79
N VAL A 100 5.93 4.80 6.15
CA VAL A 100 5.51 3.42 5.85
C VAL A 100 6.46 2.40 6.47
N ILE A 101 5.89 1.27 6.90
CA ILE A 101 6.58 0.05 7.35
C ILE A 101 6.03 -1.13 6.53
N ILE A 102 6.92 -1.98 6.02
CA ILE A 102 6.56 -3.23 5.35
C ILE A 102 6.93 -4.43 6.22
N THR A 103 5.99 -5.37 6.40
CA THR A 103 6.13 -6.54 7.29
C THR A 103 5.83 -7.88 6.63
N ALA A 104 5.89 -7.96 5.29
CA ALA A 104 5.71 -9.21 4.56
C ALA A 104 6.54 -9.27 3.29
N THR A 105 6.80 -10.50 2.81
CA THR A 105 7.54 -10.73 1.56
C THR A 105 6.71 -10.38 0.32
N PRO A 106 7.34 -10.16 -0.85
CA PRO A 106 6.63 -9.96 -2.10
C PRO A 106 5.55 -11.01 -2.37
N GLU A 107 5.86 -12.29 -2.15
CA GLU A 107 4.95 -13.41 -2.42
C GLU A 107 3.73 -13.38 -1.50
N THR A 108 3.92 -12.95 -0.24
CA THR A 108 2.81 -12.84 0.72
C THR A 108 1.86 -11.71 0.33
N ILE A 109 2.40 -10.55 -0.08
CA ILE A 109 1.59 -9.41 -0.54
C ILE A 109 0.84 -9.76 -1.81
N LEU A 110 1.52 -10.33 -2.81
CA LEU A 110 0.91 -10.78 -4.06
C LEU A 110 -0.17 -11.82 -3.82
N ARG A 111 0.10 -12.83 -2.97
CA ARG A 111 -0.89 -13.84 -2.63
C ARG A 111 -2.15 -13.19 -2.07
N ARG A 112 -2.03 -12.29 -1.07
CA ARG A 112 -3.19 -11.60 -0.49
C ARG A 112 -3.95 -10.77 -1.52
N PHE A 113 -3.25 -10.06 -2.39
CA PHE A 113 -3.90 -9.29 -3.46
C PHE A 113 -4.72 -10.20 -4.39
N LEU A 114 -4.13 -11.28 -4.87
CA LEU A 114 -4.76 -12.19 -5.82
C LEU A 114 -5.86 -13.06 -5.19
N THR A 115 -5.74 -13.42 -3.90
CA THR A 115 -6.73 -14.28 -3.22
C THR A 115 -7.89 -13.49 -2.65
N GLU A 116 -7.62 -12.36 -2.00
CA GLU A 116 -8.65 -11.57 -1.32
C GLU A 116 -9.37 -10.60 -2.26
N PHE A 117 -8.72 -10.20 -3.36
CA PHE A 117 -9.26 -9.24 -4.34
C PHE A 117 -9.19 -9.77 -5.78
N PRO A 118 -9.80 -10.94 -6.09
CA PRO A 118 -9.65 -11.62 -7.38
C PRO A 118 -10.19 -10.82 -8.58
N ASP A 119 -11.12 -9.89 -8.34
CA ASP A 119 -11.71 -9.03 -9.36
C ASP A 119 -10.99 -7.68 -9.52
N ALA A 120 -10.13 -7.31 -8.57
CA ALA A 120 -9.42 -6.04 -8.58
C ALA A 120 -8.24 -6.10 -9.54
N ARG A 121 -8.06 -5.03 -10.33
CA ARG A 121 -6.81 -4.80 -11.08
C ARG A 121 -5.99 -3.67 -10.50
N ILE A 122 -6.63 -2.79 -9.75
CA ILE A 122 -6.00 -1.79 -8.88
C ILE A 122 -6.70 -1.85 -7.51
N LEU A 123 -5.92 -1.90 -6.45
CA LEU A 123 -6.36 -1.86 -5.06
C LEU A 123 -5.70 -0.68 -4.36
N PHE A 124 -6.52 0.21 -3.82
CA PHE A 124 -6.06 1.30 -2.96
C PHE A 124 -6.25 0.94 -1.48
N GLY A 125 -5.41 1.51 -0.62
CA GLY A 125 -5.68 1.56 0.81
C GLY A 125 -7.00 2.28 1.08
N ALA A 126 -7.68 1.89 2.15
CA ALA A 126 -8.90 2.54 2.61
C ALA A 126 -8.69 3.23 3.97
N GLU A 127 -9.45 4.28 4.24
CA GLU A 127 -9.39 5.04 5.49
C GLU A 127 -10.79 5.57 5.91
N PRO A 128 -10.96 5.97 7.19
CA PRO A 128 -12.26 6.40 7.71
C PRO A 128 -12.67 7.82 7.27
N TYR A 129 -11.74 8.61 6.72
CA TYR A 129 -11.99 10.02 6.40
C TYR A 129 -12.05 10.27 4.90
N CYS A 130 -13.14 10.91 4.44
CA CYS A 130 -13.21 11.45 3.09
C CYS A 130 -12.40 12.76 3.03
N TRP A 131 -11.14 12.65 2.61
CA TRP A 131 -10.20 13.77 2.51
C TRP A 131 -9.66 13.87 1.06
N PRO A 132 -9.38 15.09 0.53
CA PRO A 132 -9.57 16.39 1.17
C PRO A 132 -10.98 16.97 1.06
N ASP A 133 -11.78 16.53 0.09
CA ASP A 133 -13.11 17.07 -0.17
C ASP A 133 -14.21 16.15 0.41
N GLN A 134 -14.69 16.51 1.61
CA GLN A 134 -15.73 15.77 2.31
C GLN A 134 -17.08 15.76 1.56
N THR A 135 -17.31 16.70 0.64
CA THR A 135 -18.56 16.73 -0.15
C THR A 135 -18.66 15.57 -1.14
N LEU A 136 -17.56 14.85 -1.37
CA LEU A 136 -17.52 13.66 -2.21
C LEU A 136 -17.98 12.38 -1.49
N ALA A 137 -18.08 12.39 -0.15
CA ALA A 137 -18.45 11.21 0.63
C ALA A 137 -19.76 10.52 0.16
N PRO A 138 -20.83 11.24 -0.22
CA PRO A 138 -22.05 10.62 -0.75
C PRO A 138 -21.86 9.88 -2.08
N LYS A 139 -20.80 10.17 -2.84
CA LYS A 139 -20.52 9.53 -4.15
C LYS A 139 -19.77 8.21 -4.03
N TYR A 140 -19.14 7.93 -2.89
CA TYR A 140 -18.48 6.65 -2.67
C TYR A 140 -19.51 5.52 -2.65
N PRO A 141 -19.19 4.33 -3.18
CA PRO A 141 -19.99 3.14 -2.94
C PRO A 141 -20.23 2.94 -1.44
N LEU A 142 -21.40 2.41 -1.08
CA LEU A 142 -21.66 2.02 0.30
C LEU A 142 -20.86 0.76 0.60
N VAL A 143 -20.19 0.75 1.75
CA VAL A 143 -19.56 -0.44 2.32
C VAL A 143 -20.43 -0.92 3.49
N THR A 144 -20.71 -2.22 3.54
CA THR A 144 -21.46 -2.80 4.67
C THR A 144 -20.61 -2.82 5.94
N PHE A 145 -19.31 -3.04 5.78
CA PHE A 145 -18.34 -3.16 6.85
C PHE A 145 -16.96 -2.72 6.35
N GLY A 146 -16.19 -2.07 7.22
CA GLY A 146 -14.85 -1.57 6.89
C GLY A 146 -14.79 -0.10 6.47
N GLU A 147 -13.57 0.32 6.15
CA GLU A 147 -13.24 1.68 5.72
C GLU A 147 -13.79 1.99 4.32
N ARG A 148 -14.31 3.20 4.15
CA ARG A 148 -15.08 3.57 2.94
C ARG A 148 -14.30 4.42 1.94
N PHE A 149 -13.33 5.20 2.40
CA PHE A 149 -12.71 6.23 1.58
C PHE A 149 -11.33 5.82 1.13
N LEU A 150 -10.94 6.24 -0.06
CA LEU A 150 -9.63 5.94 -0.66
C LEU A 150 -8.52 6.60 0.16
N ASN A 151 -7.33 6.00 0.20
CA ASN A 151 -6.08 6.65 0.59
C ASN A 151 -5.02 6.43 -0.51
N SER A 152 -4.39 7.50 -1.00
CA SER A 152 -3.42 7.45 -2.11
C SER A 152 -2.01 7.07 -1.68
N GLY A 153 -1.72 7.08 -0.37
CA GLY A 153 -0.40 6.77 0.13
C GLY A 153 -0.02 5.31 -0.04
N LEU A 154 -1.00 4.41 -0.28
CA LEU A 154 -0.78 2.99 -0.53
C LEU A 154 -1.70 2.50 -1.64
N PHE A 155 -1.12 1.94 -2.70
CA PHE A 155 -1.91 1.21 -3.70
C PHE A 155 -1.07 0.20 -4.46
N MET A 156 -1.73 -0.81 -5.03
CA MET A 156 -1.10 -1.77 -5.91
C MET A 156 -1.98 -2.12 -7.09
N GLY A 157 -1.38 -2.52 -8.20
CA GLY A 157 -2.13 -2.92 -9.39
C GLY A 157 -1.23 -3.43 -10.51
N PHE A 158 -1.84 -4.06 -11.51
CA PHE A 158 -1.11 -4.55 -12.67
C PHE A 158 -0.59 -3.40 -13.54
N VAL A 159 0.57 -3.60 -14.17
CA VAL A 159 1.25 -2.57 -14.98
C VAL A 159 0.32 -1.86 -15.99
N PRO A 160 -0.47 -2.56 -16.82
CA PRO A 160 -1.32 -1.88 -17.81
C PRO A 160 -2.34 -0.94 -17.18
N GLU A 161 -2.95 -1.35 -16.07
CA GLU A 161 -3.96 -0.56 -15.37
C GLU A 161 -3.34 0.62 -14.62
N ILE A 162 -2.17 0.44 -14.00
CA ILE A 162 -1.44 1.54 -13.36
C ILE A 162 -0.99 2.58 -14.39
N LEU A 163 -0.45 2.16 -15.54
CA LEU A 163 -0.07 3.09 -16.61
C LEU A 163 -1.28 3.89 -17.11
N LYS A 164 -2.38 3.21 -17.43
CA LYS A 164 -3.64 3.87 -17.85
C LYS A 164 -4.23 4.77 -16.77
N LEU A 165 -4.12 4.40 -15.50
CA LEU A 165 -4.51 5.26 -14.37
C LEU A 165 -3.69 6.56 -14.35
N LEU A 166 -2.37 6.47 -14.53
CA LEU A 166 -1.44 7.59 -14.49
C LEU A 166 -1.51 8.49 -15.73
N GLU A 167 -1.92 7.95 -16.89
CA GLU A 167 -2.22 8.73 -18.10
C GLU A 167 -3.28 9.79 -17.86
N PHE A 168 -4.31 9.51 -17.03
CA PHE A 168 -5.31 10.52 -16.64
C PHE A 168 -4.72 11.70 -15.86
N GLY A 169 -3.51 11.54 -15.32
CA GLY A 169 -2.79 12.57 -14.60
C GLY A 169 -1.87 13.42 -15.48
N ALA A 170 -1.89 13.28 -16.82
CA ALA A 170 -0.98 13.98 -17.74
C ALA A 170 -0.80 15.48 -17.41
N ASP A 171 -1.90 16.15 -17.07
CA ASP A 171 -1.95 17.59 -16.77
C ASP A 171 -1.90 17.93 -15.27
N ILE A 172 -1.58 16.97 -14.39
CA ILE A 172 -1.46 17.23 -12.95
C ILE A 172 -0.28 18.16 -12.67
N TYR A 173 -0.50 19.20 -11.87
CA TYR A 173 0.57 20.07 -11.39
C TYR A 173 1.25 19.45 -10.17
N ASP A 174 2.54 19.74 -9.98
CA ASP A 174 3.29 19.20 -8.84
C ASP A 174 2.61 19.49 -7.49
N PHE A 175 2.02 20.67 -7.34
CA PHE A 175 1.34 21.13 -6.13
C PHE A 175 -0.13 20.69 -6.01
N ASP A 176 -0.69 20.03 -7.02
CA ASP A 176 -2.04 19.46 -6.91
C ASP A 176 -2.07 18.33 -5.88
N ASP A 177 -3.28 17.98 -5.44
CA ASP A 177 -3.49 16.95 -4.43
C ASP A 177 -3.59 15.55 -5.07
N ASP A 178 -2.64 14.66 -4.75
CA ASP A 178 -2.60 13.31 -5.28
C ASP A 178 -3.80 12.49 -4.83
N GLN A 179 -4.19 12.62 -3.56
CA GLN A 179 -5.38 11.98 -3.00
C GLN A 179 -6.66 12.39 -3.76
N LEU A 180 -6.87 13.68 -4.01
CA LEU A 180 -8.03 14.19 -4.72
C LEU A 180 -8.03 13.73 -6.18
N PHE A 181 -6.85 13.65 -6.81
CA PHE A 181 -6.69 13.09 -8.15
C PHE A 181 -7.21 11.64 -8.20
N TYR A 182 -6.68 10.74 -7.37
CA TYR A 182 -7.12 9.34 -7.36
C TYR A 182 -8.58 9.18 -6.90
N THR A 183 -9.03 10.00 -5.95
CA THR A 183 -10.43 10.02 -5.49
C THR A 183 -11.39 10.33 -6.64
N LYS A 184 -11.10 11.37 -7.44
CA LYS A 184 -11.96 11.74 -8.59
C LYS A 184 -12.00 10.62 -9.64
N LEU A 185 -10.91 9.91 -9.87
CA LEU A 185 -10.88 8.76 -10.78
C LEU A 185 -11.67 7.58 -10.24
N TYR A 186 -11.53 7.27 -8.94
CA TYR A 186 -12.28 6.20 -8.30
C TYR A 186 -13.79 6.46 -8.25
N LEU A 187 -14.20 7.73 -8.13
CA LEU A 187 -15.60 8.13 -8.10
C LEU A 187 -16.24 8.24 -9.49
N ASP A 188 -15.45 8.29 -10.55
CA ASP A 188 -15.95 8.13 -11.91
C ASP A 188 -16.28 6.66 -12.15
N GLU A 189 -17.57 6.33 -12.22
CA GLU A 189 -18.05 4.95 -12.35
C GLU A 189 -17.51 4.26 -13.61
N THR A 190 -17.34 5.01 -14.70
CA THR A 190 -16.83 4.46 -15.97
C THR A 190 -15.37 4.09 -15.81
N LYS A 191 -14.55 5.01 -15.27
CA LYS A 191 -13.13 4.75 -15.05
C LYS A 191 -12.90 3.67 -14.00
N ARG A 192 -13.67 3.66 -12.91
CA ARG A 192 -13.61 2.62 -11.87
C ARG A 192 -13.91 1.24 -12.41
N ALA A 193 -14.95 1.11 -13.25
CA ALA A 193 -15.31 -0.17 -13.85
C ALA A 193 -14.26 -0.64 -14.87
N ASP A 194 -13.80 0.27 -15.73
CA ASP A 194 -12.80 0.00 -16.79
C ASP A 194 -11.45 -0.44 -16.21
N LEU A 195 -10.94 0.25 -15.17
CA LEU A 195 -9.70 -0.08 -14.48
C LEU A 195 -9.86 -1.13 -13.37
N LYS A 196 -11.10 -1.58 -13.10
CA LYS A 196 -11.45 -2.49 -12.00
C LYS A 196 -10.81 -2.05 -10.67
N MET A 197 -10.99 -0.77 -10.31
CA MET A 197 -10.45 -0.20 -9.08
C MET A 197 -11.26 -0.63 -7.87
N SER A 198 -10.58 -1.09 -6.82
CA SER A 198 -11.14 -1.49 -5.53
C SER A 198 -10.42 -0.79 -4.38
N LEU A 199 -11.03 -0.82 -3.20
CA LEU A 199 -10.41 -0.40 -1.94
C LEU A 199 -10.16 -1.64 -1.07
N ASP A 200 -9.25 -1.53 -0.10
CA ASP A 200 -9.01 -2.54 0.96
C ASP A 200 -9.75 -2.14 2.26
N PRO A 201 -11.08 -2.35 2.36
CA PRO A 201 -11.88 -1.83 3.47
C PRO A 201 -11.58 -2.50 4.82
N LEU A 202 -10.98 -3.69 4.83
CA LEU A 202 -10.77 -4.49 6.05
C LEU A 202 -9.30 -4.55 6.48
N ALA A 203 -8.45 -3.70 5.88
CA ALA A 203 -7.01 -3.70 6.11
C ALA A 203 -6.39 -5.10 5.96
N LEU A 204 -6.76 -5.83 4.90
CA LEU A 204 -6.20 -7.15 4.60
C LEU A 204 -4.75 -7.05 4.15
N ILE A 205 -4.36 -5.93 3.55
CA ILE A 205 -3.00 -5.62 3.10
C ILE A 205 -2.53 -4.30 3.71
N PHE A 206 -3.35 -3.26 3.59
CA PHE A 206 -3.00 -1.87 3.90
C PHE A 206 -3.65 -1.39 5.21
N GLN A 207 -2.84 -0.98 6.19
CA GLN A 207 -3.32 -0.28 7.38
C GLN A 207 -2.95 1.20 7.33
N ASN A 208 -3.94 2.05 7.12
CA ASN A 208 -3.81 3.48 7.40
C ASN A 208 -4.11 3.73 8.89
N LEU A 209 -3.23 4.41 9.61
CA LEU A 209 -3.36 4.59 11.06
C LEU A 209 -4.29 5.75 11.45
N ASN A 210 -4.42 6.79 10.62
CA ASN A 210 -5.25 7.95 10.97
C ASN A 210 -6.71 7.54 11.15
N GLY A 211 -7.24 7.74 12.35
CA GLY A 211 -8.60 7.32 12.72
C GLY A 211 -8.75 5.83 13.09
N ALA A 212 -7.69 5.03 12.99
CA ALA A 212 -7.70 3.59 13.28
C ALA A 212 -6.63 3.16 14.32
N ILE A 213 -5.96 4.11 14.99
CA ILE A 213 -4.94 3.81 16.02
C ILE A 213 -5.52 2.92 17.13
N SER A 214 -6.75 3.18 17.57
CA SER A 214 -7.42 2.39 18.61
C SER A 214 -7.70 0.97 18.19
N ASN A 215 -7.70 0.68 16.89
CA ASN A 215 -8.16 -0.57 16.30
C ASN A 215 -7.00 -1.56 16.14
N VAL A 216 -5.77 -1.14 16.45
CA VAL A 216 -4.57 -1.92 16.24
C VAL A 216 -3.79 -2.18 17.51
N ASN A 217 -3.23 -3.38 17.61
CA ASN A 217 -2.29 -3.77 18.67
C ASN A 217 -1.21 -4.70 18.11
N ILE A 218 -0.17 -4.90 18.90
CA ILE A 218 0.87 -5.87 18.57
C ILE A 218 0.44 -7.24 19.08
N GLU A 219 0.54 -8.24 18.22
CA GLU A 219 0.46 -9.66 18.55
C GLU A 219 1.77 -10.35 18.18
N TYR A 220 1.84 -11.66 18.44
CA TYR A 220 3.01 -12.47 18.12
C TYR A 220 2.60 -13.65 17.25
N ASP A 221 3.34 -13.86 16.16
CA ASP A 221 3.13 -15.00 15.27
C ASP A 221 3.63 -16.32 15.89
N GLN A 222 3.49 -17.42 15.16
CA GLN A 222 3.98 -18.75 15.57
C GLN A 222 5.49 -18.83 15.81
N ASN A 223 6.26 -17.83 15.34
CA ASN A 223 7.70 -17.73 15.52
C ASN A 223 8.06 -16.67 16.59
N ASP A 224 7.08 -16.24 17.39
CA ASP A 224 7.22 -15.21 18.42
C ASP A 224 7.64 -13.82 17.88
N ASN A 225 7.50 -13.56 16.58
CA ASN A 225 7.78 -12.26 15.99
C ASN A 225 6.57 -11.35 16.14
N ALA A 226 6.84 -10.08 16.48
CA ALA A 226 5.78 -9.09 16.59
C ALA A 226 5.12 -8.81 15.22
N VAL A 227 3.79 -8.88 15.18
CA VAL A 227 2.94 -8.57 14.02
C VAL A 227 1.87 -7.56 14.40
N LEU A 228 1.42 -6.77 13.43
CA LEU A 228 0.30 -5.86 13.64
C LEU A 228 -1.00 -6.65 13.51
N TYR A 229 -1.90 -6.48 14.48
CA TYR A 229 -3.25 -7.00 14.46
C TYR A 229 -4.24 -5.85 14.47
N ASN A 230 -5.19 -5.86 13.55
CA ASN A 230 -6.36 -5.00 13.56
C ASN A 230 -7.53 -5.80 14.13
N HIS A 231 -7.97 -5.46 15.35
CA HIS A 231 -9.01 -6.21 16.07
C HIS A 231 -10.43 -5.87 15.63
N ASP A 232 -10.65 -4.72 14.99
CA ASP A 232 -11.97 -4.37 14.45
C ASP A 232 -12.34 -5.27 13.28
N TYR A 233 -11.35 -5.63 12.45
CA TYR A 233 -11.55 -6.47 11.25
C TYR A 233 -11.04 -7.89 11.42
N ASN A 234 -10.36 -8.19 12.54
CA ASN A 234 -9.68 -9.46 12.78
C ASN A 234 -8.68 -9.80 11.66
N THR A 235 -7.84 -8.83 11.29
CA THR A 235 -6.86 -8.96 10.20
C THR A 235 -5.44 -8.65 10.67
N HIS A 236 -4.44 -9.12 9.92
CA HIS A 236 -3.03 -8.83 10.18
C HIS A 236 -2.40 -8.09 8.99
N PRO A 237 -2.68 -6.78 8.81
CA PRO A 237 -2.15 -5.98 7.69
C PRO A 237 -0.62 -5.99 7.65
N VAL A 238 -0.07 -5.85 6.44
CA VAL A 238 1.37 -6.05 6.18
C VAL A 238 2.10 -4.83 5.64
N ILE A 239 1.35 -3.78 5.32
CA ILE A 239 1.87 -2.48 4.93
C ILE A 239 1.17 -1.44 5.80
N ILE A 240 1.94 -0.80 6.68
CA ILE A 240 1.43 0.10 7.72
C ILE A 240 1.83 1.52 7.36
N HIS A 241 0.84 2.40 7.25
CA HIS A 241 0.99 3.81 6.88
C HIS A 241 0.58 4.71 8.04
N GLY A 242 1.56 5.47 8.55
CA GLY A 242 1.37 6.47 9.60
C GLY A 242 0.75 7.77 9.09
N ASN A 243 -0.26 7.69 8.22
CA ASN A 243 -0.85 8.87 7.56
C ASN A 243 -1.35 9.92 8.57
N GLY A 244 -1.38 11.17 8.11
CA GLY A 244 -1.82 12.32 8.92
C GLY A 244 -1.06 12.45 10.25
N PRO A 245 -1.75 12.61 11.40
CA PRO A 245 -1.12 12.83 12.70
C PRO A 245 -0.52 11.57 13.36
N SER A 246 -0.50 10.42 12.66
CA SER A 246 -0.19 9.11 13.25
C SER A 246 1.30 8.74 13.25
N LYS A 247 2.20 9.68 12.92
CA LYS A 247 3.65 9.44 12.79
C LYS A 247 4.28 8.90 14.08
N ILE A 248 3.85 9.41 15.24
CA ILE A 248 4.39 8.96 16.55
C ILE A 248 3.96 7.52 16.85
N THR A 249 2.72 7.16 16.55
CA THR A 249 2.24 5.77 16.68
C THR A 249 3.02 4.83 15.77
N LEU A 250 3.29 5.25 14.52
CA LEU A 250 4.12 4.46 13.62
C LEU A 250 5.54 4.26 14.16
N ASN A 251 6.16 5.31 14.73
CA ASN A 251 7.47 5.20 15.38
C ASN A 251 7.45 4.23 16.57
N TYR A 252 6.35 4.18 17.33
CA TYR A 252 6.16 3.17 18.38
C TYR A 252 6.13 1.76 17.79
N LEU A 253 5.30 1.52 16.77
CA LEU A 253 5.14 0.22 16.11
C LEU A 253 6.45 -0.29 15.50
N GLU A 254 7.27 0.61 14.94
CA GLU A 254 8.57 0.28 14.35
C GLU A 254 9.53 -0.43 15.31
N ASN A 255 9.43 -0.16 16.61
CA ASN A 255 10.27 -0.82 17.61
C ASN A 255 10.01 -2.31 17.73
N TYR A 256 8.85 -2.77 17.24
CA TYR A 256 8.41 -4.16 17.34
C TYR A 256 8.34 -4.84 15.98
N LEU A 257 7.66 -4.19 15.04
CA LEU A 257 7.37 -4.73 13.72
C LEU A 257 8.62 -4.92 12.86
N ALA A 258 8.44 -5.61 11.73
CA ALA A 258 9.49 -5.88 10.76
C ALA A 258 10.75 -6.50 11.38
N ASN A 259 10.54 -7.58 12.12
CA ASN A 259 11.56 -8.36 12.83
C ASN A 259 12.41 -7.51 13.80
N ALA A 260 11.91 -6.37 14.29
CA ALA A 260 12.61 -5.55 15.26
C ALA A 260 12.61 -6.17 16.66
N TYR A 261 11.50 -6.81 17.03
CA TYR A 261 11.33 -7.45 18.33
C TYR A 261 10.75 -8.87 18.19
N ASN A 262 11.28 -9.76 19.02
CA ASN A 262 10.79 -11.12 19.18
C ASN A 262 10.53 -11.37 20.68
N LYS A 263 9.40 -12.01 21.01
CA LYS A 263 8.95 -12.20 22.41
C LYS A 263 9.96 -12.95 23.28
N VAL A 264 10.73 -13.88 22.67
CA VAL A 264 11.74 -14.70 23.37
C VAL A 264 13.11 -14.03 23.31
N ASN A 265 13.50 -13.56 22.13
CA ASN A 265 14.86 -13.09 21.87
C ASN A 265 15.05 -11.58 22.12
N GLY A 266 13.99 -10.86 22.50
CA GLY A 266 13.98 -9.42 22.75
C GLY A 266 14.21 -8.58 21.49
N CYS A 267 14.92 -7.47 21.64
CA CYS A 267 15.28 -6.60 20.51
C CYS A 267 16.30 -7.28 19.58
N GLN A 268 15.96 -7.43 18.31
CA GLN A 268 16.86 -8.02 17.30
C GLN A 268 17.80 -6.99 16.67
N ARG A 269 17.41 -5.71 16.67
CA ARG A 269 18.21 -4.62 16.08
C ARG A 269 19.27 -4.05 17.04
N CYS A 270 19.21 -4.39 18.32
CA CYS A 270 20.10 -3.89 19.36
C CYS A 270 21.43 -4.67 19.46
N LYS A 271 21.52 -5.85 18.83
CA LYS A 271 22.65 -6.78 18.97
C LYS A 271 23.96 -6.30 18.31
N GLY A 272 23.93 -5.19 17.57
CA GLY A 272 25.10 -4.60 16.89
C GLY A 272 25.53 -3.21 17.40
N GLN A 273 25.04 -2.76 18.56
CA GLN A 273 25.37 -1.45 19.16
C GLN A 273 26.23 -1.58 20.43
N ARG A 274 27.13 -2.56 20.50
CA ARG A 274 28.13 -2.66 21.58
C ARG A 274 29.52 -2.33 21.07
#